data_AF-A0A7K0EJR8-F1
#
_entry.id   AF-A0A7K0EJR8-F1
#
_cell.length_a   1.000
_cell.length_b   1.000
_cell.length_c   1.000
_cell.angle_alpha   90.00
_cell.angle_beta   90.00
_cell.angle_gamma   90.00
#
_symmetry.space_group_name_H-M   'P 1'
#
loop_
_entity.id
_entity.type
_entity.pdbx_description
1 polymer ?
#
loop_
_entity_poly.entity_id
_entity_poly.type
_entity_poly.pdbx_seq_one_letter_code
_entity_poly.pdbx_strand_id
1 'polypeptide(L)'
;MTLNERQRYAINAGRFQRRMERRAVKIARAFLQAKANSAIARLEDGGIDAFRERIEEFATTFEVRTLLQELYNVVGPAYAEREFDLVASRTRMALKREGGLFNIGFFSRKWMQVMRSLMASEETARRITNITETTRRLIREALERAQLERLDIRATARVISEVLGGKALRNRALLIARTESTRAANIAAEMGAETTGLKLEKLWIATADSRTRPAHRAMLGKKAIPKDALFNVGGAMMKHPGDPAGGVANIANCRCCVTYVPVIRNGTAVPVDAPDLPQRMARNEILQEQTA
;
A
#
# COMPACT_ATOMS: atom_id res chain seq x y z
N MET A 1 24.64 2.16 -5.09
CA MET A 1 24.39 0.69 -5.05
C MET A 1 24.89 0.01 -6.32
N THR A 2 25.78 -0.96 -6.17
CA THR A 2 26.26 -1.87 -7.23
C THR A 2 25.14 -2.81 -7.71
N LEU A 3 25.33 -3.49 -8.85
CA LEU A 3 24.35 -4.45 -9.37
C LEU A 3 24.11 -5.62 -8.40
N ASN A 4 25.17 -6.15 -7.79
CA ASN A 4 25.09 -7.25 -6.82
C ASN A 4 24.35 -6.85 -5.53
N GLU A 5 24.50 -5.60 -5.08
CA GLU A 5 23.72 -5.08 -3.94
C GLU A 5 22.23 -4.98 -4.29
N ARG A 6 21.90 -4.56 -5.51
CA ARG A 6 20.50 -4.47 -5.97
C ARG A 6 19.84 -5.84 -6.07
N GLN A 7 20.56 -6.84 -6.57
CA GLN A 7 20.05 -8.22 -6.64
C GLN A 7 19.80 -8.81 -5.25
N ARG A 8 20.76 -8.65 -4.32
CA ARG A 8 20.58 -9.07 -2.92
C ARG A 8 19.42 -8.34 -2.25
N TYR A 9 19.30 -7.04 -2.47
CA TYR A 9 18.17 -6.26 -2.02
C TYR A 9 16.85 -6.81 -2.56
N ALA A 10 16.75 -7.06 -3.87
CA ALA A 10 15.54 -7.57 -4.50
C ALA A 10 15.09 -8.91 -3.91
N ILE A 11 16.03 -9.81 -3.59
CA ILE A 11 15.73 -11.09 -2.93
C ILE A 11 15.17 -10.86 -1.52
N ASN A 12 15.83 -10.03 -0.71
CA ASN A 12 15.43 -9.75 0.66
C ASN A 12 14.10 -8.98 0.72
N ALA A 13 13.94 -7.98 -0.13
CA ALA A 13 12.69 -7.24 -0.31
C ALA A 13 11.57 -8.17 -0.76
N GLY A 14 11.83 -9.08 -1.71
CA GLY A 14 10.86 -10.08 -2.15
C GLY A 14 10.42 -11.03 -1.04
N ARG A 15 11.35 -11.49 -0.18
CA ARG A 15 11.02 -12.31 1.00
C ARG A 15 10.16 -11.53 1.99
N PHE A 16 10.51 -10.28 2.28
CA PHE A 16 9.76 -9.40 3.18
C PHE A 16 8.35 -9.11 2.64
N GLN A 17 8.24 -8.72 1.36
CA GLN A 17 6.96 -8.51 0.67
C GLN A 17 6.08 -9.74 0.74
N ARG A 18 6.61 -10.95 0.52
CA ARG A 18 5.80 -12.18 0.65
C ARG A 18 5.24 -12.38 2.05
N ARG A 19 5.99 -12.02 3.10
CA ARG A 19 5.47 -12.10 4.48
C ARG A 19 4.33 -11.10 4.71
N MET A 20 4.49 -9.87 4.24
CA MET A 20 3.46 -8.84 4.38
C MET A 20 2.23 -9.14 3.52
N GLU A 21 2.44 -9.59 2.28
CA GLU A 21 1.37 -10.08 1.38
C GLU A 21 0.58 -11.21 2.05
N ARG A 22 1.23 -12.19 2.69
CA ARG A 22 0.50 -13.27 3.39
C ARG A 22 -0.40 -12.73 4.51
N ARG A 23 0.05 -11.72 5.25
CA ARG A 23 -0.78 -11.08 6.28
C ARG A 23 -1.94 -10.30 5.66
N ALA A 24 -1.66 -9.53 4.61
CA ALA A 24 -2.67 -8.80 3.85
C ALA A 24 -3.74 -9.73 3.24
N VAL A 25 -3.33 -10.86 2.67
CA VAL A 25 -4.24 -11.87 2.10
C VAL A 25 -5.15 -12.45 3.18
N LYS A 26 -4.66 -12.68 4.40
CA LYS A 26 -5.52 -13.16 5.50
C LYS A 26 -6.65 -12.17 5.81
N ILE A 27 -6.34 -10.88 5.87
CA ILE A 27 -7.32 -9.81 6.12
C ILE A 27 -8.34 -9.73 4.98
N ALA A 28 -7.87 -9.63 3.73
CA ALA A 28 -8.77 -9.56 2.56
C ALA A 28 -9.64 -10.82 2.42
N ARG A 29 -9.09 -12.00 2.76
CA ARG A 29 -9.83 -13.26 2.76
C ARG A 29 -10.90 -13.29 3.85
N ALA A 30 -10.58 -12.83 5.06
CA ALA A 30 -11.54 -12.76 6.16
C ALA A 30 -12.71 -11.83 5.81
N PHE A 31 -12.41 -10.66 5.24
CA PHE A 31 -13.43 -9.73 4.75
C PHE A 31 -14.35 -10.38 3.71
N LEU A 32 -13.78 -10.97 2.64
CA LEU A 32 -14.60 -11.58 1.58
C LEU A 32 -15.40 -12.78 2.08
N GLN A 33 -14.84 -13.57 3.00
CA GLN A 33 -15.58 -14.68 3.61
C GLN A 33 -16.75 -14.17 4.46
N ALA A 34 -16.55 -13.11 5.24
CA ALA A 34 -17.63 -12.47 6.00
C ALA A 34 -18.72 -11.93 5.06
N LYS A 35 -18.35 -11.37 3.91
CA LYS A 35 -19.30 -10.95 2.87
C LYS A 35 -20.05 -12.11 2.24
N ALA A 36 -19.38 -13.23 1.95
CA ALA A 36 -20.05 -14.43 1.44
C ALA A 36 -21.09 -14.97 2.46
N ASN A 37 -20.70 -15.10 3.73
CA ASN A 37 -21.60 -15.56 4.79
C ASN A 37 -22.79 -14.62 4.99
N SER A 38 -22.53 -13.31 4.99
CA SER A 38 -23.59 -12.28 5.11
C SER A 38 -24.54 -12.29 3.93
N ALA A 39 -24.06 -12.57 2.71
CA ALA A 39 -24.90 -12.69 1.52
C ALA A 39 -25.83 -13.91 1.61
N ILE A 40 -25.31 -15.06 2.07
CA ILE A 40 -26.10 -16.28 2.27
C ILE A 40 -27.16 -16.05 3.36
N ALA A 41 -26.80 -15.44 4.48
CA ALA A 41 -27.75 -15.16 5.55
C ALA A 41 -28.91 -14.24 5.10
N ARG A 42 -28.61 -13.20 4.30
CA ARG A 42 -29.64 -12.31 3.75
C ARG A 42 -30.56 -13.01 2.75
N LEU A 43 -30.00 -13.92 1.96
CA LEU A 43 -30.77 -14.77 1.05
C LEU A 43 -31.69 -15.72 1.82
N GLU A 44 -31.21 -16.35 2.90
CA GLU A 44 -31.99 -17.27 3.73
C GLU A 44 -33.13 -16.56 4.49
N ASP A 45 -32.89 -15.32 4.93
CA ASP A 45 -33.86 -14.51 5.68
C ASP A 45 -34.98 -13.93 4.79
N GLY A 46 -34.62 -13.33 3.65
CA GLY A 46 -35.55 -12.56 2.82
C GLY A 46 -35.82 -13.11 1.42
N GLY A 47 -35.11 -14.16 1.00
CA GLY A 47 -35.15 -14.64 -0.38
C GLY A 47 -34.41 -13.74 -1.37
N ILE A 48 -34.50 -14.09 -2.65
CA ILE A 48 -33.71 -13.47 -3.72
C ILE A 48 -34.12 -12.02 -3.96
N ASP A 49 -35.43 -11.75 -4.07
CA ASP A 49 -35.93 -10.41 -4.40
C ASP A 49 -35.63 -9.38 -3.30
N ALA A 50 -35.91 -9.71 -2.03
CA ALA A 50 -35.62 -8.81 -0.92
C ALA A 50 -34.12 -8.55 -0.74
N PHE A 51 -33.27 -9.50 -1.08
CA PHE A 51 -31.82 -9.27 -1.06
C PHE A 51 -31.38 -8.36 -2.22
N ARG A 52 -31.92 -8.59 -3.43
CA ARG A 52 -31.63 -7.77 -4.61
C ARG A 52 -32.02 -6.30 -4.40
N GLU A 53 -33.17 -6.04 -3.78
CA GLU A 53 -33.64 -4.66 -3.49
C GLU A 53 -32.71 -3.93 -2.50
N ARG A 54 -32.08 -4.65 -1.56
CA ARG A 54 -31.19 -4.09 -0.53
C ARG A 54 -29.70 -4.31 -0.81
N ILE A 55 -29.34 -4.58 -2.06
CA ILE A 55 -27.94 -4.87 -2.44
C ILE A 55 -27.01 -3.67 -2.18
N GLU A 56 -27.52 -2.44 -2.19
CA GLU A 56 -26.75 -1.25 -1.86
C GLU A 56 -26.34 -1.19 -0.38
N GLU A 57 -27.02 -1.93 0.50
CA GLU A 57 -26.63 -2.08 1.92
C GLU A 57 -25.57 -3.17 2.12
N PHE A 58 -25.10 -3.81 1.05
CA PHE A 58 -24.07 -4.85 1.09
C PHE A 58 -22.67 -4.31 0.78
N ALA A 59 -21.66 -4.81 1.49
CA ALA A 59 -20.25 -4.49 1.26
C ALA A 59 -19.96 -2.97 1.23
N THR A 60 -20.47 -2.25 2.23
CA THR A 60 -20.51 -0.78 2.22
C THR A 60 -19.10 -0.18 2.12
N THR A 61 -19.03 1.08 1.67
CA THR A 61 -17.77 1.82 1.57
C THR A 61 -17.08 1.96 2.94
N PHE A 62 -17.84 1.98 4.03
CA PHE A 62 -17.30 1.94 5.40
C PHE A 62 -16.57 0.62 5.67
N GLU A 63 -17.20 -0.53 5.38
CA GLU A 63 -16.57 -1.84 5.60
C GLU A 63 -15.30 -2.02 4.77
N VAL A 64 -15.32 -1.55 3.51
CA VAL A 64 -14.15 -1.59 2.62
C VAL A 64 -13.06 -0.60 3.08
N ARG A 65 -13.43 0.56 3.61
CA ARG A 65 -12.46 1.49 4.22
C ARG A 65 -11.74 0.84 5.39
N THR A 66 -12.47 0.17 6.28
CA THR A 66 -11.90 -0.57 7.41
C THR A 66 -10.95 -1.66 6.93
N LEU A 67 -11.34 -2.44 5.90
CA LEU A 67 -10.45 -3.40 5.24
C LEU A 67 -9.13 -2.75 4.78
N LEU A 68 -9.18 -1.62 4.07
CA LEU A 68 -7.97 -0.96 3.59
C LEU A 68 -7.11 -0.41 4.74
N GLN A 69 -7.72 0.14 5.79
CA GLN A 69 -7.00 0.62 6.97
C GLN A 69 -6.26 -0.52 7.68
N GLU A 70 -6.91 -1.66 7.89
CA GLU A 70 -6.27 -2.84 8.49
C GLU A 70 -5.10 -3.35 7.64
N LEU A 71 -5.29 -3.46 6.33
CA LEU A 71 -4.23 -3.84 5.38
C LEU A 71 -3.05 -2.88 5.47
N TYR A 72 -3.33 -1.58 5.47
CA TYR A 72 -2.32 -0.53 5.45
C TYR A 72 -1.55 -0.49 6.77
N ASN A 73 -2.20 -0.68 7.91
CA ASN A 73 -1.57 -0.70 9.24
C ASN A 73 -0.67 -1.92 9.47
N VAL A 74 -0.99 -3.07 8.86
CA VAL A 74 -0.12 -4.26 8.97
C VAL A 74 1.14 -4.15 8.10
N VAL A 75 1.09 -3.34 7.05
CA VAL A 75 2.17 -3.21 6.06
C VAL A 75 3.03 -1.98 6.34
N GLY A 76 2.41 -0.82 6.50
CA GLY A 76 3.06 0.48 6.47
C GLY A 76 4.22 0.64 7.48
N PRO A 77 3.97 0.52 8.79
CA PRO A 77 5.02 0.74 9.80
C PRO A 77 6.25 -0.14 9.59
N ALA A 78 6.04 -1.40 9.22
CA ALA A 78 7.14 -2.35 8.99
C ALA A 78 7.97 -1.99 7.74
N TYR A 79 7.35 -1.43 6.70
CA TYR A 79 8.07 -0.93 5.52
C TYR A 79 8.82 0.36 5.80
N ALA A 80 8.22 1.27 6.57
CA ALA A 80 8.85 2.53 6.97
C ALA A 80 10.10 2.27 7.81
N GLU A 81 10.00 1.43 8.84
CA GLU A 81 11.13 1.04 9.69
C GLU A 81 12.23 0.37 8.87
N ARG A 82 11.85 -0.63 8.06
CA ARG A 82 12.80 -1.33 7.20
C ARG A 82 13.55 -0.38 6.27
N GLU A 83 12.85 0.55 5.61
CA GLU A 83 13.50 1.45 4.65
C GLU A 83 14.36 2.51 5.35
N PHE A 84 13.96 2.99 6.54
CA PHE A 84 14.82 3.82 7.38
C PHE A 84 16.14 3.12 7.71
N ASP A 85 16.09 1.88 8.21
CA ASP A 85 17.29 1.11 8.57
C ASP A 85 18.19 0.85 7.35
N LEU A 86 17.58 0.62 6.19
CA LEU A 86 18.29 0.44 4.92
C LEU A 86 18.99 1.72 4.46
N VAL A 87 18.36 2.89 4.57
CA VAL A 87 19.02 4.15 4.23
C VAL A 87 20.12 4.44 5.24
N ALA A 88 19.84 4.23 6.54
CA ALA A 88 20.79 4.50 7.60
C ALA A 88 22.04 3.61 7.54
N SER A 89 21.89 2.32 7.26
CA SER A 89 23.03 1.40 7.09
C SER A 89 23.94 1.72 5.90
N ARG A 90 23.51 2.60 4.98
CA ARG A 90 24.33 3.04 3.84
C ARG A 90 25.14 4.30 4.11
N THR A 91 25.03 4.89 5.31
CA THR A 91 25.84 6.04 5.70
C THR A 91 26.83 5.62 6.78
N ARG A 92 28.01 6.26 6.79
CA ARG A 92 28.96 6.16 7.92
C ARG A 92 28.56 7.04 9.10
N MET A 93 27.58 7.91 8.91
CA MET A 93 27.03 8.71 9.99
C MET A 93 26.38 7.74 10.97
N ALA A 94 26.74 7.84 12.23
CA ALA A 94 25.83 7.41 13.28
C ALA A 94 24.63 8.35 13.15
N LEU A 95 23.65 8.00 12.31
CA LEU A 95 22.28 8.46 12.47
C LEU A 95 21.87 7.87 13.80
N LYS A 96 22.33 8.51 14.88
CA LYS A 96 22.05 8.02 16.21
C LYS A 96 20.53 8.00 16.25
N ARG A 97 19.97 6.92 16.80
CA ARG A 97 18.64 6.99 17.43
C ARG A 97 18.79 7.91 18.65
N GLU A 98 19.24 9.15 18.43
CA GLU A 98 19.75 10.05 19.43
C GLU A 98 18.56 10.59 20.21
N GLY A 99 18.53 10.23 21.48
CA GLY A 99 17.67 10.82 22.50
C GLY A 99 16.20 10.45 22.39
N GLY A 100 15.81 9.24 22.79
CA GLY A 100 14.40 8.90 23.13
C GLY A 100 13.34 9.14 22.05
N LEU A 101 13.72 9.56 20.84
CA LEU A 101 12.82 10.06 19.80
C LEU A 101 12.17 8.89 19.03
N PHE A 102 12.91 7.79 18.87
CA PHE A 102 12.42 6.53 18.31
C PHE A 102 11.94 5.58 19.42
N ASN A 103 10.92 5.99 20.17
CA ASN A 103 10.21 5.07 21.08
C ASN A 103 9.44 4.01 20.29
N ILE A 104 9.10 2.89 20.95
CA ILE A 104 8.21 1.86 20.40
C ILE A 104 6.98 2.54 19.77
N GLY A 105 6.68 2.17 18.52
CA GLY A 105 5.57 2.73 17.76
C GLY A 105 5.83 4.11 17.12
N PHE A 106 7.05 4.62 17.08
CA PHE A 106 7.38 5.87 16.33
C PHE A 106 6.89 5.80 14.87
N PHE A 107 7.27 4.76 14.14
CA PHE A 107 6.84 4.58 12.75
C PHE A 107 5.35 4.34 12.64
N SER A 108 4.73 3.69 13.64
CA SER A 108 3.28 3.58 13.71
C SER A 108 2.61 4.94 13.83
N ARG A 109 3.11 5.85 14.69
CA ARG A 109 2.55 7.21 14.84
C ARG A 109 2.70 8.05 13.58
N LYS A 110 3.89 8.06 12.96
CA LYS A 110 4.09 8.73 11.66
C LYS A 110 3.19 8.12 10.57
N TRP A 111 3.09 6.80 10.53
CA TRP A 111 2.19 6.10 9.60
C TRP A 111 0.73 6.51 9.79
N MET A 112 0.25 6.67 11.02
CA MET A 112 -1.11 7.13 11.28
C MET A 112 -1.39 8.51 10.65
N GLN A 113 -0.42 9.43 10.67
CA GLN A 113 -0.58 10.73 10.01
C GLN A 113 -0.66 10.59 8.48
N VAL A 114 0.26 9.83 7.88
CA VAL A 114 0.25 9.54 6.43
C VAL A 114 -1.06 8.85 6.04
N MET A 115 -1.47 7.83 6.80
CA MET A 115 -2.69 7.08 6.55
C MET A 115 -3.94 7.95 6.64
N ARG A 116 -4.02 8.90 7.58
CA ARG A 116 -5.14 9.86 7.62
C ARG A 116 -5.26 10.64 6.32
N SER A 117 -4.15 11.18 5.81
CA SER A 117 -4.13 11.89 4.53
C SER A 117 -4.51 10.96 3.36
N LEU A 118 -3.94 9.75 3.31
CA LEU A 118 -4.26 8.77 2.27
C LEU A 118 -5.75 8.39 2.28
N MET A 119 -6.33 8.13 3.45
CA MET A 119 -7.74 7.74 3.59
C MET A 119 -8.72 8.88 3.28
N ALA A 120 -8.26 10.13 3.40
CA ALA A 120 -9.04 11.31 3.03
C ALA A 120 -8.96 11.65 1.52
N SER A 121 -8.00 11.08 0.79
CA SER A 121 -7.83 11.37 -0.64
C SER A 121 -8.98 10.82 -1.49
N GLU A 122 -9.38 11.58 -2.51
CA GLU A 122 -10.36 11.13 -3.51
C GLU A 122 -9.95 9.84 -4.21
N GLU A 123 -8.64 9.67 -4.38
CA GLU A 123 -8.09 8.51 -5.07
C GLU A 123 -8.32 7.22 -4.25
N THR A 124 -8.11 7.26 -2.93
CA THR A 124 -8.51 6.15 -2.05
C THR A 124 -10.01 5.95 -2.03
N ALA A 125 -10.81 7.04 -2.03
CA ALA A 125 -12.27 6.94 -2.10
C ALA A 125 -12.74 6.19 -3.37
N ARG A 126 -12.18 6.52 -4.54
CA ARG A 126 -12.46 5.80 -5.80
C ARG A 126 -12.14 4.32 -5.70
N ARG A 127 -11.02 3.93 -5.07
CA ARG A 127 -10.68 2.51 -4.87
C ARG A 127 -11.65 1.79 -3.94
N ILE A 128 -12.04 2.45 -2.85
CA ILE A 128 -13.05 1.92 -1.91
C ILE A 128 -14.34 1.63 -2.69
N THR A 129 -14.84 2.61 -3.45
CA THR A 129 -16.02 2.44 -4.31
C THR A 129 -15.84 1.29 -5.29
N ASN A 130 -14.72 1.21 -6.01
CA ASN A 130 -14.48 0.13 -6.98
C ASN A 130 -14.49 -1.27 -6.34
N ILE A 131 -13.93 -1.43 -5.13
CA ILE A 131 -13.95 -2.70 -4.42
C ILE A 131 -15.38 -3.02 -3.96
N THR A 132 -16.11 -2.05 -3.41
CA THR A 132 -17.52 -2.16 -3.02
C THR A 132 -18.37 -2.59 -4.21
N GLU A 133 -18.36 -1.83 -5.30
CA GLU A 133 -19.18 -2.08 -6.48
C GLU A 133 -18.86 -3.40 -7.16
N THR A 134 -17.58 -3.76 -7.25
CA THR A 134 -17.23 -5.07 -7.80
C THR A 134 -17.74 -6.21 -6.91
N THR A 135 -17.76 -6.03 -5.58
CA THR A 135 -18.28 -7.05 -4.65
C THR A 135 -19.80 -7.18 -4.76
N ARG A 136 -20.52 -6.05 -4.86
CA ARG A 136 -21.97 -6.02 -5.10
C ARG A 136 -22.33 -6.63 -6.46
N ARG A 137 -21.61 -6.27 -7.51
CA ARG A 137 -21.82 -6.80 -8.86
C ARG A 137 -21.72 -8.32 -8.91
N LEU A 138 -20.72 -8.92 -8.26
CA LEU A 138 -20.59 -10.38 -8.21
C LEU A 138 -21.78 -11.07 -7.53
N ILE A 139 -22.35 -10.45 -6.49
CA ILE A 139 -23.58 -10.96 -5.87
C ILE A 139 -24.78 -10.74 -6.78
N ARG A 140 -24.91 -9.56 -7.38
CA ARG A 140 -26.01 -9.24 -8.30
C ARG A 140 -26.06 -10.25 -9.46
N GLU A 141 -24.92 -10.53 -10.09
CA GLU A 141 -24.79 -11.53 -11.15
C GLU A 141 -25.17 -12.95 -10.66
N ALA A 142 -24.81 -13.32 -9.43
CA ALA A 142 -25.21 -14.60 -8.84
C ALA A 142 -26.73 -14.69 -8.58
N LEU A 143 -27.35 -13.62 -8.09
CA LEU A 143 -28.78 -13.55 -7.85
C LEU A 143 -29.57 -13.56 -9.17
N GLU A 144 -29.13 -12.80 -10.17
CA GLU A 144 -29.74 -12.77 -11.51
C GLU A 144 -29.67 -14.16 -12.16
N ARG A 145 -28.52 -14.83 -12.10
CA ARG A 145 -28.37 -16.20 -12.57
C ARG A 145 -29.35 -17.15 -11.86
N ALA A 146 -29.48 -17.04 -10.55
CA ALA A 146 -30.40 -17.87 -9.79
C ALA A 146 -31.87 -17.65 -10.18
N GLN A 147 -32.28 -16.41 -10.47
CA GLN A 147 -33.63 -16.12 -10.97
C GLN A 147 -33.88 -16.73 -12.35
N LEU A 148 -32.93 -16.54 -13.29
CA LEU A 148 -33.04 -17.08 -14.64
C LEU A 148 -33.12 -18.61 -14.66
N GLU A 149 -32.31 -19.27 -13.82
CA GLU A 149 -32.27 -20.72 -13.68
C GLU A 149 -33.37 -21.27 -12.73
N ARG A 150 -34.20 -20.39 -12.14
CA ARG A 150 -35.26 -20.74 -11.16
C ARG A 150 -34.73 -21.60 -9.99
N LEU A 151 -33.55 -21.25 -9.48
CA LEU A 151 -32.90 -21.97 -8.39
C LEU A 151 -33.63 -21.74 -7.06
N ASP A 152 -33.68 -22.78 -6.23
CA ASP A 152 -34.10 -22.62 -4.84
C ASP A 152 -33.04 -21.86 -4.01
N ILE A 153 -33.38 -21.52 -2.77
CA ILE A 153 -32.50 -20.78 -1.84
C ILE A 153 -31.18 -21.52 -1.63
N ARG A 154 -31.20 -22.86 -1.46
CA ARG A 154 -30.00 -23.66 -1.20
C ARG A 154 -29.07 -23.70 -2.40
N ALA A 155 -29.61 -23.85 -3.60
CA ALA A 155 -28.88 -23.80 -4.85
C ALA A 155 -28.30 -22.40 -5.11
N THR A 156 -29.06 -21.35 -4.81
CA THR A 156 -28.58 -19.96 -4.90
C THR A 156 -27.44 -19.68 -3.93
N ALA A 157 -27.51 -20.17 -2.69
CA ALA A 157 -26.42 -20.07 -1.72
C ALA A 157 -25.13 -20.77 -2.20
N ARG A 158 -25.25 -21.88 -2.94
CA ARG A 158 -24.10 -22.52 -3.60
C ARG A 158 -23.51 -21.64 -4.69
N VAL A 159 -24.32 -21.01 -5.55
CA VAL A 159 -23.83 -20.07 -6.56
C VAL A 159 -23.11 -18.88 -5.91
N ILE A 160 -23.65 -18.31 -4.84
CA ILE A 160 -22.98 -17.25 -4.06
C ILE A 160 -21.63 -17.73 -3.51
N SER A 161 -21.60 -18.95 -2.98
CA SER A 161 -20.36 -19.59 -2.49
C SER A 161 -19.35 -19.87 -3.60
N GLU A 162 -19.77 -20.05 -4.85
CA GLU A 162 -18.87 -20.22 -5.99
C GLU A 162 -18.23 -18.89 -6.41
N VAL A 163 -19.01 -17.80 -6.45
CA VAL A 163 -18.52 -16.47 -6.88
C VAL A 163 -17.74 -15.72 -5.79
N LEU A 164 -18.13 -15.90 -4.52
CA LEU A 164 -17.48 -15.28 -3.36
C LEU A 164 -16.82 -16.29 -2.43
N GLY A 165 -16.63 -17.54 -2.85
CA GLY A 165 -15.91 -18.56 -2.08
C GLY A 165 -14.87 -19.33 -2.90
N GLY A 166 -14.36 -20.41 -2.33
CA GLY A 166 -13.45 -21.34 -3.01
C GLY A 166 -12.24 -20.68 -3.70
N LYS A 167 -12.09 -20.95 -5.02
CA LYS A 167 -10.99 -20.40 -5.85
C LYS A 167 -11.21 -18.93 -6.21
N ALA A 168 -12.45 -18.51 -6.44
CA ALA A 168 -12.79 -17.13 -6.80
C ALA A 168 -12.42 -16.15 -5.66
N LEU A 169 -12.82 -16.47 -4.43
CA LEU A 169 -12.44 -15.73 -3.23
C LEU A 169 -10.94 -15.68 -3.04
N ARG A 170 -10.23 -16.81 -3.24
CA ARG A 170 -8.76 -16.83 -3.14
C ARG A 170 -8.10 -15.87 -4.13
N ASN A 171 -8.56 -15.86 -5.38
CA ASN A 171 -8.03 -14.98 -6.43
C ASN A 171 -8.34 -13.51 -6.15
N ARG A 172 -9.57 -13.19 -5.75
CA ARG A 172 -10.01 -11.82 -5.44
C ARG A 172 -9.31 -11.27 -4.20
N ALA A 173 -9.21 -12.06 -3.12
CA ALA A 173 -8.47 -11.69 -1.92
C ALA A 173 -7.01 -11.38 -2.25
N LEU A 174 -6.39 -12.21 -3.11
CA LEU A 174 -5.00 -12.02 -3.52
C LEU A 174 -4.82 -10.76 -4.37
N LEU A 175 -5.75 -10.46 -5.28
CA LEU A 175 -5.73 -9.24 -6.09
C LEU A 175 -5.81 -7.98 -5.21
N ILE A 176 -6.78 -7.93 -4.29
CA ILE A 176 -6.96 -6.80 -3.36
C ILE A 176 -5.69 -6.67 -2.51
N ALA A 177 -5.29 -7.75 -1.83
CA ALA A 177 -4.15 -7.73 -0.93
C ALA A 177 -2.85 -7.30 -1.64
N ARG A 178 -2.55 -7.82 -2.83
CA ARG A 178 -1.33 -7.44 -3.56
C ARG A 178 -1.32 -6.00 -4.01
N THR A 179 -2.44 -5.53 -4.57
CA THR A 179 -2.53 -4.17 -5.12
C THR A 179 -2.42 -3.15 -3.99
N GLU A 180 -3.14 -3.39 -2.90
CA GLU A 180 -3.22 -2.47 -1.77
C GLU A 180 -1.98 -2.53 -0.86
N SER A 181 -1.44 -3.71 -0.57
CA SER A 181 -0.20 -3.83 0.22
C SER A 181 1.02 -3.29 -0.53
N THR A 182 1.11 -3.46 -1.85
CA THR A 182 2.24 -2.89 -2.63
C THR A 182 2.20 -1.37 -2.60
N ARG A 183 1.01 -0.77 -2.70
CA ARG A 183 0.87 0.68 -2.54
C ARG A 183 1.33 1.13 -1.15
N ALA A 184 0.73 0.56 -0.09
CA ALA A 184 1.05 0.93 1.29
C ALA A 184 2.54 0.78 1.59
N ALA A 185 3.15 -0.32 1.13
CA ALA A 185 4.57 -0.61 1.28
C ALA A 185 5.46 0.49 0.69
N ASN A 186 5.16 0.94 -0.52
CA ASN A 186 6.02 1.90 -1.22
C ASN A 186 5.85 3.33 -0.71
N ILE A 187 4.63 3.72 -0.30
CA ILE A 187 4.40 5.00 0.38
C ILE A 187 5.11 5.00 1.74
N ALA A 188 5.03 3.90 2.49
CA ALA A 188 5.70 3.79 3.77
C ALA A 188 7.23 3.79 3.64
N ALA A 189 7.77 3.15 2.60
CA ALA A 189 9.20 3.17 2.30
C ALA A 189 9.70 4.61 2.08
N GLU A 190 8.94 5.45 1.38
CA GLU A 190 9.26 6.86 1.21
C GLU A 190 9.30 7.59 2.55
N MET A 191 8.24 7.46 3.36
CA MET A 191 8.18 8.08 4.68
C MET A 191 9.30 7.62 5.63
N GLY A 192 9.66 6.34 5.56
CA GLY A 192 10.79 5.77 6.30
C GLY A 192 12.12 6.40 5.87
N ALA A 193 12.34 6.51 4.57
CA ALA A 193 13.54 7.12 4.01
C ALA A 193 13.63 8.62 4.34
N GLU A 194 12.56 9.39 4.17
CA GLU A 194 12.51 10.82 4.48
C GLU A 194 12.80 11.11 5.96
N THR A 195 12.41 10.19 6.85
CA THR A 195 12.68 10.31 8.28
C THR A 195 14.18 10.34 8.61
N THR A 196 15.06 9.88 7.71
CA THR A 196 16.51 10.01 7.89
C THR A 196 17.02 11.46 7.81
N GLY A 197 16.22 12.38 7.26
CA GLY A 197 16.64 13.77 7.07
C GLY A 197 17.75 13.95 6.03
N LEU A 198 17.99 12.94 5.19
CA LEU A 198 19.01 12.97 4.15
C LEU A 198 18.42 13.34 2.80
N LYS A 199 19.23 13.95 1.94
CA LYS A 199 18.94 14.08 0.52
C LYS A 199 19.00 12.71 -0.13
N LEU A 200 17.93 12.33 -0.82
CA LEU A 200 17.75 10.97 -1.33
C LEU A 200 17.64 10.92 -2.86
N GLU A 201 18.10 9.81 -3.40
CA GLU A 201 17.68 9.29 -4.70
C GLU A 201 16.85 8.02 -4.48
N LYS A 202 16.06 7.64 -5.48
CA LYS A 202 15.24 6.43 -5.45
C LYS A 202 15.52 5.49 -6.61
N LEU A 203 15.35 4.21 -6.34
CA LEU A 203 15.53 3.12 -7.28
C LEU A 203 14.28 2.26 -7.34
N TRP A 204 13.85 1.94 -8.56
CA TRP A 204 12.83 0.94 -8.80
C TRP A 204 13.43 -0.46 -8.73
N ILE A 205 12.88 -1.31 -7.87
CA ILE A 205 13.30 -2.70 -7.68
C ILE A 205 12.17 -3.60 -8.20
N ALA A 206 12.32 -4.04 -9.45
CA ALA A 206 11.39 -4.99 -10.03
C ALA A 206 11.62 -6.41 -9.46
N THR A 207 10.55 -7.18 -9.32
CA THR A 207 10.67 -8.60 -9.01
C THR A 207 11.35 -9.31 -10.20
N ALA A 208 12.44 -10.04 -9.94
CA ALA A 208 13.18 -10.73 -10.99
C ALA A 208 12.57 -12.11 -11.30
N ASP A 209 11.37 -12.13 -11.89
CA ASP A 209 10.72 -13.36 -12.35
C ASP A 209 9.95 -13.20 -13.67
N SER A 210 9.53 -14.32 -14.26
CA SER A 210 8.79 -14.38 -15.53
C SER A 210 7.41 -13.72 -15.49
N ARG A 211 6.84 -13.51 -14.30
CA ARG A 211 5.52 -12.89 -14.10
C ARG A 211 5.60 -11.37 -14.09
N THR A 212 6.79 -10.80 -14.06
CA THR A 212 6.98 -9.36 -14.02
C THR A 212 6.83 -8.78 -15.42
N ARG A 213 5.93 -7.79 -15.54
CA ARG A 213 5.57 -7.15 -16.82
C ARG A 213 6.80 -6.59 -17.53
N PRO A 214 6.87 -6.62 -18.87
CA PRO A 214 8.00 -6.08 -19.63
C PRO A 214 8.37 -4.65 -19.23
N ALA A 215 7.39 -3.74 -19.11
CA ALA A 215 7.62 -2.36 -18.68
C ALA A 215 8.27 -2.25 -17.29
N HIS A 216 7.91 -3.14 -16.35
CA HIS A 216 8.51 -3.17 -15.02
C HIS A 216 9.89 -3.82 -15.04
N ARG A 217 10.09 -4.89 -15.82
CA ARG A 217 11.40 -5.53 -16.01
C ARG A 217 12.41 -4.58 -16.64
N ALA A 218 11.98 -3.68 -17.53
CA ALA A 218 12.81 -2.64 -18.13
C ALA A 218 13.41 -1.67 -17.09
N MET A 219 12.87 -1.63 -15.87
CA MET A 219 13.43 -0.86 -14.76
C MET A 219 14.63 -1.52 -14.09
N LEU A 220 14.85 -2.83 -14.31
CA LEU A 220 16.02 -3.53 -13.78
C LEU A 220 17.30 -2.88 -14.31
N GLY A 221 18.25 -2.61 -13.41
CA GLY A 221 19.54 -2.01 -13.75
C GLY A 221 19.52 -0.50 -14.02
N LYS A 222 18.35 0.16 -14.08
CA LYS A 222 18.27 1.63 -14.25
C LYS A 222 18.96 2.35 -13.08
N LYS A 223 19.58 3.50 -13.37
CA LYS A 223 20.24 4.34 -12.34
C LYS A 223 19.20 4.87 -11.35
N ALA A 224 19.67 5.27 -10.17
CA ALA A 224 18.83 6.01 -9.24
C ALA A 224 18.46 7.36 -9.85
N ILE A 225 17.28 7.87 -9.49
CA ILE A 225 16.79 9.18 -9.90
C ILE A 225 16.52 10.02 -8.64
N PRO A 226 16.46 11.36 -8.72
CA PRO A 226 16.09 12.19 -7.56
C PRO A 226 14.78 11.69 -6.90
N LYS A 227 14.69 11.75 -5.56
CA LYS A 227 13.53 11.25 -4.80
C LYS A 227 12.19 11.70 -5.38
N ASP A 228 12.09 12.98 -5.73
CA ASP A 228 10.83 13.60 -6.16
C ASP A 228 10.58 13.49 -7.68
N ALA A 229 11.56 12.97 -8.44
CA ALA A 229 11.38 12.71 -9.87
C ALA A 229 10.43 11.52 -10.12
N LEU A 230 9.78 11.48 -11.28
CA LEU A 230 8.89 10.37 -11.65
C LEU A 230 9.65 9.32 -12.47
N PHE A 231 9.32 8.05 -12.24
CA PHE A 231 9.74 6.94 -13.10
C PHE A 231 8.86 6.90 -14.34
N ASN A 232 9.44 6.70 -15.52
CA ASN A 232 8.70 6.35 -16.73
C ASN A 232 8.63 4.81 -16.84
N VAL A 233 7.43 4.25 -16.61
CA VAL A 233 7.17 2.80 -16.65
C VAL A 233 6.20 2.50 -17.78
N GLY A 234 6.75 2.22 -18.97
CA GLY A 234 5.95 1.93 -20.16
C GLY A 234 5.08 3.12 -20.61
N GLY A 235 5.61 4.33 -20.50
CA GLY A 235 4.90 5.58 -20.84
C GLY A 235 4.16 6.22 -19.66
N ALA A 236 3.91 5.48 -18.58
CA ALA A 236 3.26 6.03 -17.40
C ALA A 236 4.27 6.66 -16.43
N MET A 237 3.99 7.88 -15.99
CA MET A 237 4.83 8.61 -15.03
C MET A 237 4.39 8.28 -13.60
N MET A 238 5.24 7.60 -12.83
CA MET A 238 4.91 7.02 -11.52
C MET A 238 5.93 7.44 -10.45
N LYS A 239 5.46 7.80 -9.26
CA LYS A 239 6.29 8.09 -8.09
C LYS A 239 6.99 6.83 -7.57
N HIS A 240 6.27 5.71 -7.54
CA HIS A 240 6.73 4.43 -7.00
C HIS A 240 5.86 3.27 -7.53
N PRO A 241 6.23 1.99 -7.30
CA PRO A 241 5.36 0.88 -7.64
C PRO A 241 4.02 0.94 -6.90
N GLY A 242 2.93 0.65 -7.60
CA GLY A 242 1.58 0.79 -7.04
C GLY A 242 1.05 2.23 -7.02
N ASP A 243 1.76 3.21 -7.60
CA ASP A 243 1.23 4.56 -7.80
C ASP A 243 0.00 4.54 -8.74
N PRO A 244 -1.17 5.06 -8.30
CA PRO A 244 -2.38 5.17 -9.14
C PRO A 244 -2.15 5.77 -10.53
N ALA A 245 -1.19 6.70 -10.69
CA ALA A 245 -0.86 7.32 -11.98
C ALA A 245 -0.40 6.31 -13.05
N GLY A 246 0.03 5.11 -12.63
CA GLY A 246 0.40 4.02 -13.53
C GLY A 246 -0.78 3.36 -14.25
N GLY A 247 -2.01 3.57 -13.79
CA GLY A 247 -3.19 2.85 -14.28
C GLY A 247 -3.20 1.36 -13.90
N VAL A 248 -4.36 0.72 -14.05
CA VAL A 248 -4.60 -0.68 -13.63
C VAL A 248 -3.57 -1.66 -14.23
N ALA A 249 -3.19 -1.43 -15.49
CA ALA A 249 -2.23 -2.27 -16.20
C ALA A 249 -0.85 -2.34 -15.51
N ASN A 250 -0.39 -1.26 -14.87
CA ASN A 250 0.90 -1.24 -14.17
C ASN A 250 0.78 -1.60 -12.68
N ILE A 251 -0.35 -1.27 -12.03
CA ILE A 251 -0.47 -1.39 -10.56
C ILE A 251 -1.04 -2.72 -10.08
N ALA A 252 -1.99 -3.32 -10.82
CA ALA A 252 -2.70 -4.50 -10.33
C ALA A 252 -1.76 -5.69 -10.16
N ASN A 253 -1.86 -6.44 -9.06
CA ASN A 253 -0.98 -7.59 -8.78
C ASN A 253 0.53 -7.29 -8.84
N CYS A 254 0.94 -6.01 -8.77
CA CYS A 254 2.35 -5.65 -8.75
C CYS A 254 3.03 -6.22 -7.49
N ARG A 255 4.32 -6.53 -7.60
CA ARG A 255 5.19 -7.01 -6.50
C ARG A 255 6.53 -6.27 -6.43
N CYS A 256 6.66 -5.21 -7.24
CA CYS A 256 7.86 -4.38 -7.26
C CYS A 256 7.89 -3.49 -6.01
N CYS A 257 9.08 -3.08 -5.61
CA CYS A 257 9.27 -2.11 -4.53
C CYS A 257 10.16 -0.96 -4.97
N VAL A 258 10.12 0.15 -4.24
CA VAL A 258 11.07 1.25 -4.31
C VAL A 258 12.04 1.12 -3.14
N THR A 259 13.29 1.52 -3.36
CA THR A 259 14.26 1.75 -2.27
C THR A 259 14.94 3.08 -2.46
N TYR A 260 15.41 3.65 -1.37
CA TYR A 260 16.08 4.93 -1.36
C TYR A 260 17.55 4.77 -1.04
N VAL A 261 18.36 5.65 -1.62
CA VAL A 261 19.80 5.74 -1.36
C VAL A 261 20.14 7.19 -1.03
N PRO A 262 20.99 7.42 -0.02
CA PRO A 262 21.44 8.77 0.30
C PRO A 262 22.34 9.31 -0.80
N VAL A 263 22.21 10.59 -1.11
CA VAL A 263 23.17 11.32 -1.95
C VAL A 263 24.46 11.46 -1.15
N ILE A 264 25.58 11.01 -1.74
CA ILE A 264 26.91 11.10 -1.14
C ILE A 264 27.72 12.18 -1.87
N ARG A 265 28.25 13.16 -1.13
CA ARG A 265 29.21 14.16 -1.62
C ARG A 265 30.48 14.08 -0.79
N ASN A 266 31.63 14.02 -1.44
CA ASN A 266 32.95 13.91 -0.79
C ASN A 266 33.02 12.79 0.27
N GLY A 267 32.36 11.65 0.00
CA GLY A 267 32.33 10.50 0.91
C GLY A 267 31.32 10.58 2.07
N THR A 268 30.54 11.67 2.18
CA THR A 268 29.59 11.89 3.26
C THR A 268 28.16 12.04 2.74
N ALA A 269 27.18 11.53 3.50
CA ALA A 269 25.77 11.70 3.16
C ALA A 269 25.35 13.16 3.31
N VAL A 270 24.58 13.66 2.34
CA VAL A 270 24.12 15.05 2.31
C VAL A 270 22.79 15.13 3.06
N PRO A 271 22.65 15.95 4.12
CA PRO A 271 21.35 16.26 4.73
C PRO A 271 20.40 16.92 3.70
N VAL A 272 19.09 16.80 3.90
CA VAL A 272 18.16 17.72 3.22
C VAL A 272 18.50 19.11 3.75
N ASP A 273 18.82 20.06 2.87
CA ASP A 273 18.92 21.48 3.26
C ASP A 273 17.59 21.80 3.95
N ALA A 274 17.59 21.99 5.27
CA ALA A 274 16.36 21.99 6.04
C ALA A 274 15.38 23.03 5.48
N PRO A 275 14.08 22.73 5.28
CA PRO A 275 13.09 23.79 5.35
C PRO A 275 13.26 24.41 6.73
N ASP A 276 13.48 25.71 6.75
CA ASP A 276 13.65 26.59 7.92
C ASP A 276 12.91 26.07 9.17
N LEU A 277 13.57 25.19 9.94
CA LEU A 277 13.31 25.02 11.36
C LEU A 277 14.05 26.18 11.96
N PRO A 278 13.32 27.21 12.43
CA PRO A 278 13.81 28.57 12.36
C PRO A 278 15.17 28.67 13.03
N GLN A 279 16.12 29.21 12.28
CA GLN A 279 17.38 29.76 12.80
C GLN A 279 17.17 30.82 13.91
N ARG A 280 15.91 31.09 14.31
CA ARG A 280 15.49 31.87 15.47
C ARG A 280 15.81 31.25 16.84
N MET A 281 16.29 30.01 16.91
CA MET A 281 16.82 29.46 18.19
C MET A 281 18.34 29.39 18.24
N ALA A 282 19.05 29.76 17.16
CA ALA A 282 20.51 29.74 17.09
C ALA A 282 21.14 31.15 17.16
N ARG A 283 20.33 32.21 17.28
CA ARG A 283 20.77 33.54 17.71
C ARG A 283 20.12 33.86 19.04
N ASN A 284 20.93 34.08 20.07
CA ASN A 284 20.53 34.63 21.37
C ASN A 284 19.98 36.07 21.23
N GLU A 285 18.81 36.23 20.62
CA GLU A 285 18.11 37.51 20.47
C GLU A 285 16.65 37.36 20.91
N ILE A 286 16.43 36.99 22.18
CA ILE A 286 15.22 37.37 22.91
C ILE A 286 15.66 37.72 24.33
N LEU A 287 16.11 38.95 24.51
CA LEU A 287 16.04 39.68 25.78
C LEU A 287 15.96 41.17 25.41
N GLN A 288 14.92 41.82 25.94
CA GLN A 288 14.58 43.24 25.85
C GLN A 288 13.77 43.67 24.62
N GLU A 289 12.44 43.67 24.79
CA GLU A 289 11.57 44.82 24.48
C GLU A 289 10.16 44.54 25.03
N GLN A 290 10.03 44.72 26.36
CA GLN A 290 8.78 45.08 27.01
C GLN A 290 9.09 46.30 27.89
N THR A 291 9.24 47.46 27.26
CA THR A 291 9.11 48.79 27.88
C THR A 291 9.04 49.84 26.76
N ALA A 292 7.82 50.16 26.32
CA ALA A 292 7.35 51.48 25.86
C ALA A 292 5.89 51.32 25.40
#